data_AF-A0A2P2DXV5-F1
#
_entry.id   AF-A0A2P2DXV5-F1
#
_cell.length_a   1.000
_cell.length_b   1.000
_cell.length_c   1.000
_cell.angle_alpha   90.00
_cell.angle_beta   90.00
_cell.angle_gamma   90.00
#
_symmetry.space_group_name_H-M   'P 1'
#
loop_
_entity.id
_entity.type
_entity.pdbx_description
1 polymer ?
#
loop_
_entity_poly.entity_id
_entity_poly.type
_entity_poly.pdbx_seq_one_letter_code
_entity_poly.pdbx_strand_id
1 'polypeptide(L)'
;MARCSYCHKQISLTANTPFHNTKLPLSYISFILPDQILQYPKVVTSQEIARKLNLPYNTGYFLKKRIQVFLSLLNVSLKKQLYQELEEASKEVRLPLEGDLKKSLMNQPVEVADSVVLYSSSLRANKHRSRRYKTGTSSIYLSNSLGGEQKGVLVHTVGINHGMTFYKSIPLNHERYLAKDLDDKIPKNTILFTDEGYTCIWDRKNHRMVNHSKKSNDPRYNLSRERWVTKEGVSSNGAEARNNILKQSFRSYHYISPKWSQLYLDEMSFLGNVRYAEGLRSLLLGSREEGEFVWDVNENCGREPPQEATQNLPLAVLIHSHPHLSYPSSFLTPIDHTLSISTS
;
A
#
# COMPACT_ATOMS: atom_id res chain seq x y z
N MET A 1 -29.32 14.62 6.38
CA MET A 1 -30.08 15.08 5.20
C MET A 1 -29.51 16.42 4.81
N ALA A 2 -29.15 16.63 3.55
CA ALA A 2 -28.82 17.96 3.02
C ALA A 2 -30.01 18.46 2.21
N ARG A 3 -30.33 19.75 2.33
CA ARG A 3 -31.40 20.39 1.57
C ARG A 3 -30.75 21.34 0.57
N CYS A 4 -31.10 21.20 -0.71
CA CYS A 4 -30.66 22.16 -1.71
C CYS A 4 -31.26 23.55 -1.40
N SER A 5 -30.43 24.60 -1.39
CA SER A 5 -30.87 25.97 -1.17
C SER A 5 -31.77 26.48 -2.30
N TYR A 6 -31.54 26.02 -3.53
CA TYR A 6 -32.27 26.45 -4.73
C TYR A 6 -33.59 25.68 -4.93
N CYS A 7 -33.54 24.35 -5.02
CA CYS A 7 -34.73 23.54 -5.36
C CYS A 7 -35.41 22.89 -4.15
N HIS A 8 -34.90 23.11 -2.94
CA HIS A 8 -35.40 22.56 -1.68
C HIS A 8 -35.52 21.03 -1.58
N LYS A 9 -35.11 20.28 -2.61
CA LYS A 9 -35.05 18.82 -2.57
C LYS A 9 -34.12 18.38 -1.46
N GLN A 10 -34.61 17.40 -0.68
CA GLN A 10 -33.83 16.75 0.37
C GLN A 10 -33.08 15.58 -0.23
N ILE A 11 -31.77 15.53 0.03
CA ILE A 11 -30.89 14.46 -0.42
C ILE A 11 -30.25 13.85 0.82
N SER A 12 -30.26 12.51 0.91
CA SER A 12 -29.48 11.82 1.91
C SER A 12 -28.00 11.83 1.50
N LEU A 13 -27.15 12.44 2.32
CA LEU A 13 -25.70 12.51 2.10
C LEU A 13 -25.03 11.13 2.03
N THR A 14 -25.65 10.11 2.61
CA THR A 14 -25.13 8.75 2.67
C THR A 14 -25.87 7.77 1.75
N ALA A 15 -26.88 8.23 1.01
CA ALA A 15 -27.55 7.38 0.04
C ALA A 15 -26.55 6.88 -1.00
N ASN A 16 -26.64 5.60 -1.35
CA ASN A 16 -25.75 4.94 -2.32
C ASN A 16 -24.25 4.97 -1.97
N THR A 17 -23.90 5.18 -0.69
CA THR A 17 -22.52 5.05 -0.20
C THR A 17 -22.38 3.86 0.75
N PRO A 18 -21.16 3.43 1.09
CA PRO A 18 -20.93 2.39 2.11
C PRO A 18 -21.53 2.73 3.49
N PHE A 19 -21.91 4.00 3.71
CA PHE A 19 -22.53 4.48 4.94
C PHE A 19 -24.06 4.64 4.83
N HIS A 20 -24.68 4.14 3.75
CA HIS A 20 -26.14 4.12 3.62
C HIS A 20 -26.78 3.39 4.81
N ASN A 21 -27.81 4.02 5.38
CA ASN A 21 -28.59 3.54 6.52
C ASN A 21 -27.75 3.28 7.78
N THR A 22 -26.60 3.96 7.90
CA THR A 22 -25.87 3.96 9.17
C THR A 22 -26.67 4.69 10.23
N LYS A 23 -26.82 4.07 11.40
CA LYS A 23 -27.40 4.69 12.59
C LYS A 23 -26.36 5.42 13.44
N LEU A 24 -25.07 5.23 13.11
CA LEU A 24 -23.97 5.85 13.84
C LEU A 24 -23.77 7.30 13.38
N PRO A 25 -23.38 8.21 14.30
CA PRO A 25 -22.97 9.56 13.94
C PRO A 25 -21.83 9.53 12.89
N LEU A 26 -21.95 10.36 11.85
CA LEU A 26 -20.90 10.46 10.82
C LEU A 26 -19.59 11.05 11.38
N SER A 27 -19.67 11.81 12.47
CA SER A 27 -18.50 12.32 13.18
C SER A 27 -17.55 11.21 13.65
N TYR A 28 -18.05 9.99 13.88
CA TYR A 28 -17.19 8.85 14.20
C TYR A 28 -16.25 8.49 13.05
N ILE A 29 -16.70 8.67 11.80
CA ILE A 29 -15.85 8.45 10.62
C ILE A 29 -14.80 9.55 10.55
N SER A 30 -15.21 10.82 10.74
CA SER A 30 -14.31 11.97 10.77
C SER A 30 -13.27 11.89 11.90
N PHE A 31 -13.56 11.17 12.99
CA PHE A 31 -12.60 10.93 14.06
C PHE A 31 -11.68 9.74 13.77
N ILE A 32 -12.22 8.61 13.31
CA ILE A 32 -11.47 7.36 13.11
C ILE A 32 -10.58 7.41 11.86
N LEU A 33 -11.02 8.05 10.78
CA LEU A 33 -10.28 8.02 9.52
C LEU A 33 -8.95 8.80 9.60
N PRO A 34 -8.90 10.06 10.11
CA PRO A 34 -7.63 10.75 10.38
C PRO A 34 -6.73 9.97 11.34
N ASP A 35 -7.30 9.41 12.41
CA ASP A 35 -6.58 8.58 13.38
C ASP A 35 -5.90 7.37 12.70
N GLN A 36 -6.57 6.70 11.77
CA GLN A 36 -5.98 5.63 10.97
C GLN A 36 -4.84 6.10 10.06
N ILE A 37 -4.99 7.27 9.42
CA ILE A 37 -3.98 7.84 8.51
C ILE A 37 -2.70 8.17 9.30
N LEU A 38 -2.86 8.81 10.46
CA LEU A 38 -1.75 9.20 11.33
C LEU A 38 -1.02 8.00 11.93
N GLN A 39 -1.74 6.93 12.28
CA GLN A 39 -1.14 5.74 12.88
C GLN A 39 -0.42 4.81 11.90
N TYR A 40 -0.61 4.96 10.58
CA TYR A 40 0.09 4.10 9.62
C TYR A 40 1.61 4.15 9.84
N PRO A 41 2.32 3.00 9.86
CA PRO A 41 1.89 1.69 9.35
C PRO A 41 1.06 0.82 10.30
N LYS A 42 0.82 1.23 11.55
CA LYS A 42 -0.05 0.49 12.47
C LYS A 42 -1.50 0.53 11.97
N VAL A 43 -2.13 -0.64 11.91
CA VAL A 43 -3.56 -0.76 11.56
C VAL A 43 -4.44 -0.64 12.79
N VAL A 44 -5.53 0.13 12.68
CA VAL A 44 -6.51 0.29 13.77
C VAL A 44 -7.52 -0.85 13.70
N THR A 45 -7.57 -1.70 14.73
CA THR A 45 -8.44 -2.88 14.77
C THR A 45 -9.89 -2.55 15.13
N SER A 46 -10.84 -3.45 14.86
CA SER A 46 -12.24 -3.27 15.28
C SER A 46 -12.39 -3.11 16.79
N GLN A 47 -11.53 -3.78 17.58
CA GLN A 47 -11.51 -3.65 19.04
C GLN A 47 -11.02 -2.27 19.47
N GLU A 48 -10.02 -1.72 18.78
CA GLU A 48 -9.52 -0.37 19.05
C GLU A 48 -10.57 0.69 18.71
N ILE A 49 -11.26 0.56 17.57
CA ILE A 49 -12.39 1.44 17.20
C ILE A 49 -13.50 1.37 18.26
N ALA A 50 -13.87 0.15 18.69
CA ALA A 50 -14.89 -0.05 19.72
C ALA A 50 -14.50 0.64 21.04
N ARG A 51 -13.24 0.52 21.48
CA ARG A 51 -12.76 1.20 22.69
C ARG A 51 -12.74 2.72 22.54
N LYS A 52 -12.21 3.23 21.43
CA LYS A 52 -12.09 4.69 21.18
C LYS A 52 -13.44 5.40 21.14
N LEU A 53 -14.47 4.74 20.60
CA LEU A 53 -15.82 5.31 20.46
C LEU A 53 -16.79 4.87 21.57
N ASN A 54 -16.32 4.10 22.56
CA ASN A 54 -17.16 3.49 23.59
C ASN A 54 -18.37 2.72 23.00
N LEU A 55 -18.11 1.86 22.02
CA LEU A 55 -19.12 1.08 21.31
C LEU A 55 -18.99 -0.41 21.64
N PRO A 56 -20.10 -1.18 21.56
CA PRO A 56 -20.03 -2.63 21.53
C PRO A 56 -19.13 -3.12 20.39
N TYR A 57 -18.42 -4.24 20.60
CA TYR A 57 -17.48 -4.80 19.62
C TYR A 57 -18.10 -4.98 18.23
N ASN A 58 -19.30 -5.57 18.16
CA ASN A 58 -19.99 -5.82 16.89
C ASN A 58 -20.25 -4.52 16.12
N THR A 59 -20.63 -3.45 16.83
CA THR A 59 -20.84 -2.13 16.23
C THR A 59 -19.53 -1.56 15.68
N GLY A 60 -18.44 -1.62 16.45
CA GLY A 60 -17.10 -1.23 15.98
C GLY A 60 -16.61 -2.06 14.79
N TYR A 61 -16.93 -3.37 14.77
CA TYR A 61 -16.63 -4.27 13.66
C TYR A 61 -17.35 -3.86 12.37
N PHE A 62 -18.66 -3.63 12.41
CA PHE A 62 -19.42 -3.20 11.24
C PHE A 62 -19.01 -1.81 10.75
N LEU A 63 -18.69 -0.89 11.67
CA LEU A 63 -18.14 0.42 11.31
C LEU A 63 -16.81 0.27 10.55
N LYS A 64 -15.89 -0.56 11.07
CA LYS A 64 -14.62 -0.85 10.37
C LYS A 64 -14.87 -1.43 8.98
N LYS A 65 -15.81 -2.37 8.84
CA LYS A 65 -16.12 -2.96 7.53
C LYS A 65 -16.62 -1.93 6.52
N ARG A 66 -17.46 -0.99 6.95
CA ARG A 66 -17.91 0.11 6.08
C ARG A 66 -16.75 1.04 5.69
N ILE A 67 -15.86 1.37 6.63
CA ILE A 67 -14.65 2.14 6.34
C ILE A 67 -13.78 1.39 5.32
N GLN A 68 -13.51 0.10 5.52
CA GLN A 68 -12.70 -0.70 4.58
C GLN A 68 -13.29 -0.70 3.15
N VAL A 69 -14.61 -0.84 3.02
CA VAL A 69 -15.28 -0.74 1.70
C VAL A 69 -15.12 0.66 1.11
N PHE A 70 -15.30 1.70 1.92
CA PHE A 70 -15.08 3.09 1.49
C PHE A 70 -13.65 3.33 1.00
N LEU A 71 -12.64 2.87 1.73
CA LEU A 71 -11.23 3.00 1.32
C LEU A 71 -10.91 2.19 0.05
N SER A 72 -11.48 1.00 -0.10
CA SER A 72 -11.36 0.19 -1.31
C SER A 72 -11.89 0.94 -2.55
N LEU A 73 -13.01 1.65 -2.43
CA LEU A 73 -13.55 2.48 -3.51
C LEU A 73 -12.62 3.66 -3.85
N LEU A 74 -12.06 4.33 -2.84
CA LEU A 74 -11.13 5.45 -3.07
C LEU A 74 -9.81 4.99 -3.73
N ASN A 75 -9.33 3.80 -3.39
CA ASN A 75 -8.13 3.22 -4.02
C ASN A 75 -8.28 3.04 -5.53
N VAL A 76 -9.49 2.81 -6.04
CA VAL A 76 -9.73 2.70 -7.49
C VAL A 76 -9.33 3.98 -8.20
N SER A 77 -9.68 5.14 -7.62
CA SER A 77 -9.32 6.45 -8.16
C SER A 77 -7.82 6.72 -8.08
N LEU A 78 -7.19 6.45 -6.92
CA LEU A 78 -5.74 6.62 -6.74
C LEU A 78 -4.95 5.74 -7.71
N LYS A 79 -5.36 4.49 -7.88
CA LYS A 79 -4.72 3.56 -8.82
C LYS A 79 -4.84 4.05 -10.26
N LYS A 80 -6.01 4.57 -10.65
CA LYS A 80 -6.23 5.11 -12.00
C LYS A 80 -5.36 6.34 -12.27
N GLN A 81 -5.27 7.26 -11.31
CA GLN A 81 -4.41 8.44 -11.40
C GLN A 81 -2.94 8.04 -11.55
N LEU A 82 -2.46 7.14 -10.68
CA LEU A 82 -1.10 6.65 -10.76
C LEU A 82 -0.81 5.97 -12.10
N TYR A 83 -1.73 5.15 -12.61
CA TYR A 83 -1.54 4.48 -13.89
C TYR A 83 -1.30 5.49 -15.02
N GLN A 84 -2.08 6.59 -15.06
CA GLN A 84 -1.94 7.65 -16.06
C GLN A 84 -0.60 8.37 -15.94
N GLU A 85 -0.20 8.72 -14.71
CA GLU A 85 1.09 9.37 -14.45
C GLU A 85 2.27 8.49 -14.87
N LEU A 86 2.23 7.20 -14.55
CA LEU A 86 3.26 6.24 -14.97
C LEU A 86 3.27 6.05 -16.49
N GLU A 87 2.10 6.04 -17.13
CA GLU A 87 1.99 5.89 -18.58
C GLU A 87 2.62 7.07 -19.29
N GLU A 88 2.43 8.29 -18.77
CA GLU A 88 3.06 9.51 -19.28
C GLU A 88 4.57 9.53 -19.03
N ALA A 89 5.01 9.21 -17.81
CA ALA A 89 6.42 9.19 -17.45
C ALA A 89 7.23 8.14 -18.23
N SER A 90 6.60 7.02 -18.62
CA SER A 90 7.28 5.89 -19.27
C SER A 90 7.17 5.84 -20.79
N LYS A 91 6.57 6.83 -21.46
CA LYS A 91 6.34 6.80 -22.92
C LYS A 91 7.60 6.55 -23.75
N GLU A 92 8.70 7.18 -23.39
CA GLU A 92 9.96 7.15 -24.14
C GLU A 92 11.08 6.40 -23.41
N VAL A 93 10.77 5.81 -22.26
CA VAL A 93 11.76 5.15 -21.43
C VAL A 93 12.16 3.82 -22.06
N ARG A 94 13.47 3.64 -22.28
CA ARG A 94 14.05 2.37 -22.72
C ARG A 94 15.35 2.10 -21.98
N LEU A 95 15.37 1.02 -21.22
CA LEU A 95 16.58 0.57 -20.55
C LEU A 95 17.56 -0.07 -21.55
N PRO A 96 18.87 0.13 -21.38
CA PRO A 96 19.87 -0.65 -22.11
C PRO A 96 19.75 -2.13 -21.73
N LEU A 97 20.04 -3.01 -22.68
CA LEU A 97 19.93 -4.47 -22.48
C LEU A 97 20.92 -4.98 -21.43
N GLU A 98 22.13 -4.44 -21.42
CA GLU A 98 23.22 -4.82 -20.52
C GLU A 98 23.92 -3.56 -19.97
N GLY A 99 24.60 -3.71 -18.84
CA GLY A 99 25.42 -2.65 -18.23
C GLY A 99 24.81 -2.03 -16.97
N ASP A 100 25.52 -1.05 -16.40
CA ASP A 100 25.08 -0.36 -15.19
C ASP A 100 23.89 0.57 -15.48
N LEU A 101 22.72 0.23 -14.93
CA LEU A 101 21.48 0.96 -15.13
C LEU A 101 21.37 2.22 -14.26
N LYS A 102 22.25 2.42 -13.26
CA LYS A 102 22.12 3.51 -12.28
C LYS A 102 21.91 4.88 -12.93
N LYS A 103 22.63 5.19 -14.01
CA LYS A 103 22.48 6.46 -14.73
C LYS A 103 21.13 6.58 -15.43
N SER A 104 20.64 5.49 -16.03
CA SER A 104 19.33 5.44 -16.71
C SER A 104 18.15 5.44 -15.73
N LEU A 105 18.38 5.06 -14.47
CA LEU A 105 17.36 5.03 -13.42
C LEU A 105 17.22 6.36 -12.68
N MET A 106 18.17 7.29 -12.82
CA MET A 106 18.09 8.60 -12.17
C MET A 106 16.83 9.33 -12.63
N ASN A 107 16.04 9.82 -11.65
CA ASN A 107 14.79 10.56 -11.85
C ASN A 107 13.67 9.79 -12.57
N GLN A 108 13.80 8.47 -12.74
CA GLN A 108 12.75 7.63 -13.32
C GLN A 108 11.97 6.90 -12.21
N PRO A 109 10.63 6.77 -12.34
CA PRO A 109 9.89 5.91 -11.44
C PRO A 109 10.32 4.46 -11.67
N VAL A 110 10.69 3.78 -10.59
CA VAL A 110 11.06 2.35 -10.61
C VAL A 110 9.99 1.59 -9.86
N GLU A 111 9.23 0.77 -10.59
CA GLU A 111 8.25 -0.12 -9.98
C GLU A 111 8.93 -1.39 -9.48
N VAL A 112 8.40 -1.90 -8.38
CA VAL A 112 8.83 -3.15 -7.75
C VAL A 112 7.64 -4.05 -7.53
N ALA A 113 7.81 -5.34 -7.82
CA ALA A 113 6.77 -6.33 -7.54
C ALA A 113 7.34 -7.61 -6.93
N ASP A 114 6.58 -8.17 -5.98
CA ASP A 114 6.87 -9.44 -5.33
C ASP A 114 5.59 -10.07 -4.77
N SER A 115 5.62 -11.38 -4.54
CA SER A 115 4.54 -12.14 -3.91
C SER A 115 4.96 -12.61 -2.51
N VAL A 116 4.10 -12.40 -1.52
CA VAL A 116 4.37 -12.79 -0.13
C VAL A 116 3.21 -13.54 0.50
N VAL A 117 3.53 -14.62 1.21
CA VAL A 117 2.57 -15.33 2.05
C VAL A 117 2.40 -14.55 3.35
N LEU A 118 1.21 -13.99 3.55
CA LEU A 118 0.83 -13.22 4.74
C LEU A 118 0.36 -14.13 5.88
N TYR A 119 -0.49 -15.10 5.53
CA TYR A 119 -0.91 -16.16 6.45
C TYR A 119 -0.73 -17.51 5.76
N SER A 120 -0.19 -18.49 6.48
CA SER A 120 -0.06 -19.87 6.00
C SER A 120 -0.94 -20.82 6.80
N SER A 121 -1.27 -21.97 6.21
CA SER A 121 -1.84 -23.08 6.93
C SER A 121 -0.78 -23.69 7.86
N SER A 122 -1.05 -23.64 9.15
CA SER A 122 -0.16 -24.25 10.15
C SER A 122 -0.16 -25.78 10.03
N LEU A 123 0.92 -26.43 10.47
CA LEU A 123 0.96 -27.90 10.52
C LEU A 123 -0.19 -28.46 11.35
N ARG A 124 -0.54 -27.80 12.45
CA ARG A 124 -1.69 -28.15 13.28
C ARG A 124 -3.01 -28.04 12.52
N ALA A 125 -3.22 -26.94 11.78
CA ALA A 125 -4.40 -26.80 10.93
C ALA A 125 -4.47 -27.88 9.85
N ASN A 126 -3.31 -28.34 9.37
CA ASN A 126 -3.20 -29.43 8.41
C ASN A 126 -3.16 -30.84 9.04
N LYS A 127 -3.43 -30.99 10.34
CA LYS A 127 -3.31 -32.26 11.09
C LYS A 127 -1.99 -33.00 10.84
N HIS A 128 -0.89 -32.26 10.73
CA HIS A 128 0.47 -32.74 10.43
C HIS A 128 0.58 -33.51 9.09
N ARG A 129 -0.39 -33.36 8.19
CA ARG A 129 -0.35 -33.96 6.85
C ARG A 129 0.54 -33.15 5.93
N SER A 130 0.99 -33.78 4.85
CA SER A 130 1.71 -33.09 3.78
C SER A 130 0.81 -32.02 3.13
N ARG A 131 1.42 -30.91 2.73
CA ARG A 131 0.72 -29.79 2.08
C ARG A 131 0.32 -30.14 0.64
N ARG A 132 -0.67 -29.43 0.12
CA ARG A 132 -1.21 -29.62 -1.24
C ARG A 132 -0.23 -29.06 -2.29
N TYR A 133 0.03 -29.80 -3.37
CA TYR A 133 0.87 -29.44 -4.52
C TYR A 133 2.38 -29.22 -4.24
N LYS A 134 3.24 -29.66 -5.18
CA LYS A 134 4.66 -29.29 -5.22
C LYS A 134 4.86 -27.92 -5.88
N THR A 135 4.04 -26.93 -5.54
CA THR A 135 4.14 -25.56 -6.05
C THR A 135 4.35 -24.56 -4.92
N GLY A 136 4.85 -23.36 -5.26
CA GLY A 136 5.23 -22.31 -4.30
C GLY A 136 4.10 -21.80 -3.39
N THR A 137 2.84 -22.16 -3.65
CA THR A 137 1.65 -21.74 -2.88
C THR A 137 1.02 -22.83 -2.02
N SER A 138 1.64 -24.00 -1.94
CA SER A 138 1.16 -25.12 -1.13
C SER A 138 0.88 -24.77 0.34
N SER A 139 1.60 -23.78 0.87
CA SER A 139 1.49 -23.32 2.25
C SER A 139 0.17 -22.65 2.59
N ILE A 140 -0.57 -22.09 1.62
CA ILE A 140 -1.83 -21.37 1.88
C ILE A 140 -3.08 -22.26 1.81
N TYR A 141 -2.94 -23.52 1.39
CA TYR A 141 -4.03 -24.48 1.27
C TYR A 141 -3.89 -25.63 2.28
N LEU A 142 -5.02 -26.14 2.76
CA LEU A 142 -5.06 -27.41 3.47
C LEU A 142 -4.76 -28.58 2.53
N SER A 143 -4.40 -29.74 3.08
CA SER A 143 -4.26 -30.98 2.33
C SER A 143 -5.59 -31.41 1.70
N ASN A 144 -5.53 -32.12 0.56
CA ASN A 144 -6.73 -32.60 -0.16
C ASN A 144 -7.63 -33.47 0.73
N SER A 145 -7.01 -34.28 1.59
CA SER A 145 -7.72 -35.13 2.55
C SER A 145 -8.48 -34.37 3.65
N LEU A 146 -8.27 -33.05 3.76
CA LEU A 146 -8.99 -32.13 4.65
C LEU A 146 -9.87 -31.15 3.85
N GLY A 147 -10.16 -31.45 2.58
CA GLY A 147 -11.00 -30.63 1.70
C GLY A 147 -10.23 -29.64 0.81
N GLY A 148 -8.91 -29.48 1.01
CA GLY A 148 -8.08 -28.67 0.10
C GLY A 148 -8.39 -27.17 0.09
N GLU A 149 -9.11 -26.66 1.10
CA GLU A 149 -9.55 -25.26 1.17
C GLU A 149 -8.40 -24.27 1.35
N GLN A 150 -8.57 -23.06 0.82
CA GLN A 150 -7.65 -21.95 1.10
C GLN A 150 -7.87 -21.43 2.51
N LYS A 151 -6.84 -21.51 3.36
CA LYS A 151 -6.86 -20.93 4.71
C LYS A 151 -5.89 -19.77 4.87
N GLY A 152 -4.81 -19.78 4.10
CA GLY A 152 -3.80 -18.75 4.06
C GLY A 152 -4.09 -17.65 3.04
N VAL A 153 -3.38 -16.54 3.19
CA VAL A 153 -3.49 -15.37 2.32
C VAL A 153 -2.15 -15.17 1.63
N LEU A 154 -2.17 -15.25 0.30
CA LEU A 154 -1.06 -14.84 -0.55
C LEU A 154 -1.37 -13.44 -1.09
N VAL A 155 -0.36 -12.59 -1.05
CA VAL A 155 -0.45 -11.19 -1.44
C VAL A 155 0.54 -10.94 -2.56
N HIS A 156 0.10 -10.29 -3.63
CA HIS A 156 0.96 -9.70 -4.62
C HIS A 156 1.09 -8.21 -4.34
N THR A 157 2.33 -7.78 -4.12
CA THR A 157 2.70 -6.41 -3.80
C THR A 157 3.25 -5.77 -5.05
N VAL A 158 2.68 -4.63 -5.43
CA VAL A 158 3.20 -3.78 -6.52
C VAL A 158 3.34 -2.39 -5.93
N GLY A 159 4.52 -1.79 -6.04
CA GLY A 159 4.76 -0.45 -5.55
C GLY A 159 5.80 0.29 -6.38
N ILE A 160 5.90 1.59 -6.17
CA ILE A 160 6.91 2.44 -6.81
C ILE A 160 7.93 2.84 -5.74
N ASN A 161 9.22 2.75 -6.03
CA ASN A 161 10.23 3.21 -5.08
C ASN A 161 9.98 4.68 -4.70
N HIS A 162 9.95 4.96 -3.39
CA HIS A 162 9.55 6.26 -2.83
C HIS A 162 8.13 6.75 -3.19
N GLY A 163 7.23 5.85 -3.63
CA GLY A 163 5.86 6.18 -4.00
C GLY A 163 4.81 5.18 -3.50
N MET A 164 3.63 5.24 -4.13
CA MET A 164 2.45 4.47 -3.77
C MET A 164 2.65 2.95 -3.87
N THR A 165 1.84 2.20 -3.11
CA THR A 165 1.87 0.74 -3.03
C THR A 165 0.46 0.14 -3.05
N PHE A 166 0.24 -0.85 -3.90
CA PHE A 166 -1.02 -1.55 -4.07
C PHE A 166 -0.87 -3.05 -3.85
N TYR A 167 -1.63 -3.57 -2.89
CA TYR A 167 -1.65 -4.98 -2.54
C TYR A 167 -2.84 -5.71 -3.17
N LYS A 168 -2.63 -6.94 -3.66
CA LYS A 168 -3.70 -7.80 -4.16
C LYS A 168 -3.68 -9.15 -3.48
N SER A 169 -4.83 -9.61 -2.97
CA SER A 169 -4.96 -11.00 -2.57
C SER A 169 -5.14 -11.87 -3.81
N ILE A 170 -4.20 -12.79 -4.01
CA ILE A 170 -4.22 -13.74 -5.12
C ILE A 170 -4.38 -15.17 -4.60
N PRO A 171 -5.07 -16.06 -5.33
CA PRO A 171 -5.26 -17.44 -4.90
C PRO A 171 -3.99 -18.27 -5.11
N LEU A 172 -3.20 -17.97 -6.14
CA LEU A 172 -2.03 -18.75 -6.53
C LEU A 172 -0.94 -17.82 -7.08
N ASN A 173 0.32 -18.19 -6.82
CA ASN A 173 1.51 -17.56 -7.39
C ASN A 173 1.74 -18.15 -8.79
N HIS A 174 0.74 -17.96 -9.65
CA HIS A 174 0.73 -18.44 -11.01
C HIS A 174 0.74 -17.25 -11.94
N GLU A 175 1.51 -17.36 -13.03
CA GLU A 175 1.78 -16.34 -14.03
C GLU A 175 0.53 -15.55 -14.44
N ARG A 176 -0.55 -16.26 -14.80
CA ARG A 176 -1.86 -15.66 -15.14
C ARG A 176 -2.38 -14.64 -14.11
N TYR A 177 -2.24 -14.90 -12.80
CA TYR A 177 -2.73 -13.98 -11.77
C TYR A 177 -1.78 -12.81 -11.57
N LEU A 178 -0.47 -13.05 -11.61
CA LEU A 178 0.56 -12.02 -11.46
C LEU A 178 0.52 -11.04 -12.64
N ALA A 179 0.56 -11.54 -13.88
CA ALA A 179 0.52 -10.72 -15.07
C ALA A 179 -0.76 -9.88 -15.13
N LYS A 180 -1.92 -10.48 -14.84
CA LYS A 180 -3.19 -9.74 -14.77
C LYS A 180 -3.18 -8.63 -13.74
N ASP A 181 -2.60 -8.88 -12.56
CA ASP A 181 -2.55 -7.87 -11.50
C ASP A 181 -1.53 -6.76 -11.79
N LEU A 182 -0.41 -7.07 -12.45
CA LEU A 182 0.54 -6.07 -12.94
C LEU A 182 -0.10 -5.18 -13.99
N ASP A 183 -0.75 -5.77 -15.00
CA ASP A 183 -1.38 -5.00 -16.09
C ASP A 183 -2.54 -4.11 -15.61
N ASP A 184 -3.20 -4.46 -14.50
CA ASP A 184 -4.25 -3.64 -13.86
C ASP A 184 -3.69 -2.47 -13.03
N LYS A 185 -2.41 -2.50 -12.65
CA LYS A 185 -1.80 -1.51 -11.75
C LYS A 185 -0.75 -0.63 -12.42
N ILE A 186 0.00 -1.16 -13.37
CA ILE A 186 1.13 -0.48 -13.99
C ILE A 186 1.15 -0.69 -15.52
N PRO A 187 1.43 0.35 -16.32
CA PRO A 187 1.61 0.24 -17.76
C PRO A 187 2.73 -0.74 -18.14
N LYS A 188 2.72 -1.25 -19.37
CA LYS A 188 3.73 -2.24 -19.84
C LYS A 188 5.12 -1.67 -20.11
N ASN A 189 5.20 -0.37 -20.37
CA ASN A 189 6.46 0.31 -20.73
C ASN A 189 7.25 0.80 -19.51
N THR A 190 6.72 0.66 -18.29
CA THR A 190 7.39 1.15 -17.09
C THR A 190 8.61 0.30 -16.67
N ILE A 191 9.47 0.86 -15.82
CA ILE A 191 10.67 0.20 -15.30
C ILE A 191 10.29 -0.71 -14.14
N LEU A 192 10.04 -1.99 -14.43
CA LEU A 192 9.65 -2.96 -13.42
C LEU A 192 10.83 -3.82 -12.96
N PHE A 193 11.12 -3.82 -11.68
CA PHE A 193 12.04 -4.76 -11.03
C PHE A 193 11.29 -5.79 -10.19
N THR A 194 11.62 -7.07 -10.35
CA THR A 194 11.00 -8.15 -9.57
C THR A 194 12.05 -9.08 -8.98
N ASP A 195 11.63 -9.89 -8.02
CA ASP A 195 12.34 -11.12 -7.63
C ASP A 195 12.33 -12.14 -8.81
N GLU A 196 12.96 -13.29 -8.63
CA GLU A 196 12.89 -14.46 -9.48
C GLU A 196 11.43 -14.96 -9.64
N GLY A 197 11.13 -15.63 -10.77
CA GLY A 197 9.81 -16.25 -11.02
C GLY A 197 8.84 -15.45 -11.90
N TYR A 198 9.22 -14.25 -12.35
CA TYR A 198 8.41 -13.42 -13.26
C TYR A 198 8.79 -13.58 -14.75
N THR A 199 9.25 -14.76 -15.18
CA THR A 199 9.68 -14.99 -16.58
C THR A 199 8.54 -14.86 -17.60
N CYS A 200 7.30 -14.95 -17.15
CA CYS A 200 6.10 -14.89 -17.99
C CYS A 200 5.74 -13.52 -18.57
N ILE A 201 6.29 -12.44 -18.02
CA ILE A 201 6.04 -11.06 -18.45
C ILE A 201 7.13 -10.55 -19.40
N TRP A 202 7.55 -11.42 -20.33
CA TRP A 202 8.59 -11.16 -21.34
C TRP A 202 8.23 -10.04 -22.32
N ASP A 203 6.96 -9.65 -22.40
CA ASP A 203 6.47 -8.56 -23.23
C ASP A 203 6.80 -7.16 -22.65
N ARG A 204 7.22 -7.09 -21.38
CA ARG A 204 7.67 -5.85 -20.72
C ARG A 204 9.15 -5.59 -21.00
N LYS A 205 9.43 -4.69 -21.94
CA LYS A 205 10.80 -4.38 -22.42
C LYS A 205 11.75 -3.88 -21.33
N ASN A 206 11.21 -3.14 -20.35
CA ASN A 206 11.97 -2.53 -19.25
C ASN A 206 11.91 -3.37 -17.96
N HIS A 207 11.45 -4.62 -18.04
CA HIS A 207 11.46 -5.53 -16.89
C HIS A 207 12.87 -6.06 -16.62
N ARG A 208 13.27 -6.10 -15.35
CA ARG A 208 14.47 -6.79 -14.88
C ARG A 208 14.16 -7.65 -13.66
N MET A 209 14.82 -8.79 -13.57
CA MET A 209 14.69 -9.72 -12.45
C MET A 209 15.99 -9.77 -11.66
N VAL A 210 15.88 -9.77 -10.34
CA VAL A 210 17.02 -10.09 -9.48
C VAL A 210 17.30 -11.59 -9.58
N ASN A 211 18.57 -11.98 -9.75
CA ASN A 211 18.99 -13.38 -9.71
C ASN A 211 19.48 -13.75 -8.30
N HIS A 212 18.58 -14.28 -7.49
CA HIS A 212 18.84 -14.77 -6.13
C HIS A 212 19.58 -16.12 -6.08
N SER A 213 19.74 -16.79 -7.22
CA SER A 213 20.47 -18.05 -7.35
C SER A 213 21.96 -17.86 -7.68
N LYS A 214 22.39 -16.63 -7.98
CA LYS A 214 23.78 -16.30 -8.28
C LYS A 214 24.68 -16.52 -7.05
N LYS A 215 25.62 -17.46 -7.19
CA LYS A 215 26.64 -17.74 -6.17
C LYS A 215 27.73 -16.66 -6.20
N SER A 216 28.37 -16.44 -5.07
CA SER A 216 29.58 -15.60 -5.02
C SER A 216 30.65 -16.15 -5.95
N ASN A 217 31.32 -15.23 -6.66
CA ASN A 217 32.49 -15.58 -7.47
C ASN A 217 33.73 -15.93 -6.62
N ASP A 218 33.77 -15.57 -5.33
CA ASP A 218 34.92 -15.92 -4.47
C ASP A 218 34.81 -17.40 -4.05
N PRO A 219 35.83 -18.23 -4.33
CA PRO A 219 35.85 -19.65 -3.94
C PRO A 219 35.64 -19.87 -2.44
N ARG A 220 36.07 -18.93 -1.58
CA ARG A 220 35.89 -19.01 -0.12
C ARG A 220 34.43 -18.88 0.30
N TYR A 221 33.62 -18.23 -0.52
CA TYR A 221 32.21 -17.93 -0.24
C TYR A 221 31.27 -18.58 -1.27
N ASN A 222 31.65 -19.71 -1.85
CA ASN A 222 30.87 -20.42 -2.87
C ASN A 222 29.45 -20.85 -2.44
N LEU A 223 29.18 -20.95 -1.13
CA LEU A 223 27.85 -21.17 -0.55
C LEU A 223 27.08 -19.87 -0.31
N SER A 224 27.79 -18.74 -0.24
CA SER A 224 27.19 -17.41 -0.17
C SER A 224 26.59 -17.05 -1.53
N ARG A 225 25.47 -16.33 -1.48
CA ARG A 225 24.81 -15.83 -2.69
C ARG A 225 24.98 -14.32 -2.74
N GLU A 226 25.22 -13.79 -3.93
CA GLU A 226 25.21 -12.34 -4.19
C GLU A 226 23.76 -11.86 -4.19
N ARG A 227 23.18 -11.67 -3.00
CA ARG A 227 21.78 -11.26 -2.83
C ARG A 227 21.70 -9.73 -2.86
N TRP A 228 20.51 -9.19 -3.13
CA TRP A 228 20.08 -7.80 -2.89
C TRP A 228 20.17 -6.80 -4.05
N VAL A 229 21.32 -6.66 -4.71
CA VAL A 229 21.51 -5.71 -5.82
C VAL A 229 22.41 -6.33 -6.87
N THR A 230 21.96 -6.34 -8.13
CA THR A 230 22.82 -6.82 -9.23
C THR A 230 23.93 -5.81 -9.51
N LYS A 231 25.00 -6.23 -10.19
CA LYS A 231 26.04 -5.30 -10.68
C LYS A 231 25.47 -4.19 -11.57
N GLU A 232 24.30 -4.42 -12.14
CA GLU A 232 23.56 -3.52 -13.03
C GLU A 232 22.64 -2.54 -12.26
N GLY A 233 22.55 -2.63 -10.93
CA GLY A 233 21.72 -1.76 -10.10
C GLY A 233 20.26 -2.20 -9.94
N VAL A 234 19.91 -3.42 -10.36
CA VAL A 234 18.56 -3.99 -10.19
C VAL A 234 18.40 -4.50 -8.76
N SER A 235 17.30 -4.13 -8.09
CA SER A 235 17.02 -4.53 -6.71
C SER A 235 15.54 -4.81 -6.46
N SER A 236 15.25 -5.82 -5.64
CA SER A 236 13.92 -6.17 -5.12
C SER A 236 13.66 -5.65 -3.71
N ASN A 237 14.62 -4.95 -3.09
CA ASN A 237 14.57 -4.46 -1.71
C ASN A 237 13.31 -3.62 -1.43
N GLY A 238 12.87 -2.83 -2.42
CA GLY A 238 11.68 -2.01 -2.30
C GLY A 238 10.39 -2.82 -2.09
N ALA A 239 10.26 -3.98 -2.73
CA ALA A 239 9.11 -4.87 -2.56
C ALA A 239 9.20 -5.64 -1.23
N GLU A 240 10.40 -6.10 -0.85
CA GLU A 240 10.63 -6.80 0.41
C GLU A 240 10.35 -5.91 1.63
N ALA A 241 10.81 -4.66 1.61
CA ALA A 241 10.55 -3.70 2.69
C ALA A 241 9.04 -3.50 2.89
N ARG A 242 8.27 -3.37 1.80
CA ARG A 242 6.80 -3.28 1.84
C ARG A 242 6.16 -4.54 2.38
N ASN A 243 6.64 -5.71 1.96
CA ASN A 243 6.19 -7.01 2.47
C ASN A 243 6.46 -7.15 3.98
N ASN A 244 7.57 -6.61 4.47
CA ASN A 244 7.88 -6.58 5.90
C ASN A 244 6.92 -5.66 6.68
N ILE A 245 6.70 -4.43 6.19
CA ILE A 245 5.71 -3.49 6.76
C ILE A 245 4.34 -4.16 6.82
N LEU A 246 3.88 -4.73 5.70
CA LEU A 246 2.61 -5.44 5.60
C LEU A 246 2.50 -6.55 6.65
N LYS A 247 3.51 -7.42 6.76
CA LYS A 247 3.53 -8.50 7.76
C LYS A 247 3.46 -7.96 9.19
N GLN A 248 4.22 -6.92 9.50
CA GLN A 248 4.25 -6.33 10.85
C GLN A 248 2.88 -5.75 11.20
N SER A 249 2.28 -4.96 10.32
CA SER A 249 0.96 -4.36 10.51
C SER A 249 -0.13 -5.42 10.71
N PHE A 250 -0.12 -6.48 9.90
CA PHE A 250 -1.16 -7.52 9.96
C PHE A 250 -1.04 -8.45 11.17
N ARG A 251 0.06 -8.43 11.94
CA ARG A 251 0.14 -9.11 13.24
C ARG A 251 -0.95 -8.61 14.20
N SER A 252 -1.31 -7.32 14.13
CA SER A 252 -2.39 -6.75 14.95
C SER A 252 -3.75 -7.43 14.72
N TYR A 253 -4.01 -7.93 13.51
CA TYR A 253 -5.24 -8.66 13.20
C TYR A 253 -5.26 -10.11 13.65
N HIS A 254 -4.11 -10.70 14.00
CA HIS A 254 -3.90 -12.12 14.31
C HIS A 254 -4.18 -13.07 13.13
N TYR A 255 -5.40 -13.05 12.58
CA TYR A 255 -5.80 -13.82 11.41
C TYR A 255 -6.90 -13.10 10.62
N ILE A 256 -6.82 -13.16 9.30
CA ILE A 256 -7.91 -12.72 8.42
C ILE A 256 -8.31 -13.87 7.48
N SER A 257 -9.61 -13.98 7.22
CA SER A 257 -10.11 -14.94 6.23
C SER A 257 -9.69 -14.51 4.82
N PRO A 258 -9.24 -15.44 3.95
CA PRO A 258 -8.94 -15.16 2.55
C PRO A 258 -10.12 -14.57 1.77
N LYS A 259 -11.37 -14.84 2.19
CA LYS A 259 -12.57 -14.27 1.56
C LYS A 259 -12.63 -12.74 1.65
N TRP A 260 -12.10 -12.18 2.75
CA TRP A 260 -12.20 -10.75 3.05
C TRP A 260 -10.84 -10.05 3.02
N SER A 261 -9.76 -10.77 2.69
CA SER A 261 -8.38 -10.25 2.75
C SER A 261 -8.20 -8.99 1.91
N GLN A 262 -8.82 -8.92 0.72
CA GLN A 262 -8.69 -7.76 -0.15
C GLN A 262 -9.11 -6.45 0.53
N LEU A 263 -10.18 -6.45 1.33
CA LEU A 263 -10.62 -5.24 2.04
C LEU A 263 -9.60 -4.73 3.07
N TYR A 264 -8.88 -5.65 3.73
CA TYR A 264 -7.81 -5.28 4.67
C TYR A 264 -6.56 -4.79 3.93
N LEU A 265 -6.24 -5.41 2.79
CA LEU A 265 -5.13 -5.00 1.94
C LEU A 265 -5.36 -3.63 1.33
N ASP A 266 -6.59 -3.37 0.86
CA ASP A 266 -6.99 -2.07 0.32
C ASP A 266 -6.92 -0.98 1.40
N GLU A 267 -7.38 -1.26 2.62
CA GLU A 267 -7.21 -0.35 3.75
C GLU A 267 -5.73 0.00 3.96
N MET A 268 -4.84 -1.01 4.01
CA MET A 268 -3.41 -0.77 4.18
C MET A 268 -2.80 0.03 3.02
N SER A 269 -3.19 -0.29 1.78
CA SER A 269 -2.77 0.47 0.60
C SER A 269 -3.20 1.92 0.67
N PHE A 270 -4.48 2.18 0.98
CA PHE A 270 -5.00 3.54 1.04
C PHE A 270 -4.26 4.37 2.10
N LEU A 271 -4.13 3.84 3.31
CA LEU A 271 -3.49 4.57 4.42
C LEU A 271 -2.02 4.91 4.14
N GLY A 272 -1.31 4.04 3.41
CA GLY A 272 0.04 4.35 2.92
C GLY A 272 0.05 5.38 1.79
N ASN A 273 -0.89 5.25 0.85
CA ASN A 273 -0.90 6.03 -0.40
C ASN A 273 -1.37 7.47 -0.22
N VAL A 274 -2.22 7.76 0.76
CA VAL A 274 -2.70 9.13 1.05
C VAL A 274 -1.53 10.11 1.26
N ARG A 275 -0.37 9.64 1.74
CA ARG A 275 0.82 10.47 1.96
C ARG A 275 1.38 11.08 0.68
N TYR A 276 1.13 10.43 -0.46
CA TYR A 276 1.57 10.85 -1.79
C TYR A 276 0.48 11.62 -2.56
N ALA A 277 -0.72 11.77 -1.99
CA ALA A 277 -1.83 12.49 -2.59
C ALA A 277 -2.18 13.72 -1.75
N GLU A 278 -1.40 14.80 -1.89
CA GLU A 278 -1.47 15.97 -1.02
C GLU A 278 -2.86 16.60 -0.96
N GLY A 279 -3.53 16.79 -2.10
CA GLY A 279 -4.89 17.33 -2.14
C GLY A 279 -5.89 16.48 -1.35
N LEU A 280 -5.79 15.15 -1.44
CA LEU A 280 -6.63 14.23 -0.68
C LEU A 280 -6.25 14.23 0.81
N ARG A 281 -4.95 14.28 1.11
CA ARG A 281 -4.45 14.35 2.48
C ARG A 281 -4.92 15.61 3.20
N SER A 282 -4.80 16.77 2.54
CA SER A 282 -5.30 18.05 3.04
C SER A 282 -6.81 18.02 3.26
N LEU A 283 -7.57 17.42 2.33
CA LEU A 283 -9.02 17.24 2.52
C LEU A 283 -9.37 16.38 3.73
N LEU A 284 -8.60 15.31 4.00
CA LEU A 284 -8.90 14.35 5.06
C LEU A 284 -8.38 14.75 6.44
N LEU A 285 -7.25 15.47 6.51
CA LEU A 285 -6.63 15.90 7.76
C LEU A 285 -6.89 17.39 8.08
N GLY A 286 -7.45 18.15 7.14
CA GLY A 286 -7.51 19.61 7.18
C GLY A 286 -6.29 20.23 6.49
N SER A 287 -6.46 21.46 5.99
CA SER A 287 -5.34 22.29 5.55
C SER A 287 -4.50 22.62 6.77
N ARG A 288 -3.39 21.91 6.94
CA ARG A 288 -2.34 22.38 7.84
C ARG A 288 -1.72 23.61 7.18
N GLU A 289 -1.78 24.76 7.84
CA GLU A 289 -0.95 25.88 7.42
C GLU A 289 0.52 25.43 7.41
N GLU A 290 1.28 25.84 6.40
CA GLU A 290 2.72 25.59 6.31
C GLU A 290 3.40 26.09 7.60
N GLY A 291 3.80 25.16 8.48
CA GLY A 291 4.38 25.50 9.78
C GLY A 291 4.09 24.53 10.92
N GLU A 292 3.14 23.58 10.77
CA GLU A 292 2.93 22.56 11.81
C GLU A 292 4.08 21.54 11.85
N PHE A 293 4.87 21.63 12.92
CA PHE A 293 5.95 20.73 13.30
C PHE A 293 5.56 19.24 13.16
N VAL A 294 6.24 18.53 12.27
CA VAL A 294 6.16 17.07 12.15
C VAL A 294 7.24 16.47 13.04
N TRP A 295 6.86 15.87 14.16
CA TRP A 295 7.80 15.08 14.96
C TRP A 295 8.06 13.74 14.26
N ASP A 296 9.14 13.67 13.49
CA ASP A 296 9.57 12.42 12.88
C ASP A 296 10.18 11.51 13.96
N VAL A 297 9.52 10.38 14.18
CA VAL A 297 9.91 9.36 15.16
C VAL A 297 11.25 8.71 14.82
N ASN A 298 11.57 8.60 13.53
CA ASN A 298 12.83 8.01 13.08
C ASN A 298 14.01 8.98 13.26
N GLU A 299 13.77 10.28 13.17
CA GLU A 299 14.79 11.32 13.41
C GLU A 299 14.95 11.68 14.90
N ASN A 300 13.94 11.43 15.74
CA ASN A 300 13.89 11.86 17.14
C ASN A 300 13.79 10.72 18.16
N CYS A 301 14.28 9.52 17.81
CA CYS A 301 14.28 8.35 18.69
C CYS A 301 14.93 8.66 20.06
N GLY A 302 14.17 8.48 21.15
CA GLY A 302 14.62 8.71 22.53
C GLY A 302 14.38 10.12 23.08
N ARG A 303 13.77 11.03 22.32
CA ARG A 303 13.33 12.35 22.82
C ARG A 303 11.82 12.35 23.09
N GLU A 304 11.38 13.09 24.09
CA GLU A 304 9.95 13.33 24.29
C GLU A 304 9.48 14.48 23.38
N PRO A 305 8.25 14.41 22.81
CA PRO A 305 7.71 15.50 22.03
C PRO A 305 7.49 16.75 22.90
N PRO A 306 7.66 17.96 22.36
CA PRO A 306 7.46 19.20 23.11
C PRO A 306 6.02 19.33 23.62
N GLN A 307 5.84 19.76 24.88
CA GLN A 307 4.55 19.79 25.57
C GLN A 307 3.49 20.70 24.90
N GLU A 308 3.92 21.73 24.15
CA GLU A 308 3.03 22.66 23.42
C GLU A 308 2.22 21.99 22.29
N ALA A 309 2.66 20.84 21.76
CA ALA A 309 1.97 20.13 20.67
C ALA A 309 0.66 19.44 21.09
N THR A 310 0.33 19.44 22.39
CA THR A 310 -0.86 18.75 22.93
C THR A 310 -2.07 19.67 23.14
N GLN A 311 -1.91 20.99 23.04
CA GLN A 311 -2.95 21.94 23.47
C GLN A 311 -3.84 22.52 22.37
N ASN A 312 -3.52 22.35 21.08
CA ASN A 312 -4.31 22.92 19.99
C ASN A 312 -4.84 21.83 19.03
N LEU A 313 -6.01 21.29 19.33
CA LEU A 313 -6.84 20.53 18.38
C LEU A 313 -8.05 21.41 18.02
N PRO A 314 -8.19 21.94 16.79
CA PRO A 314 -9.37 22.70 16.44
C PRO A 314 -10.58 21.79 16.25
N LEU A 315 -11.69 22.22 16.84
CA LEU A 315 -13.04 21.71 16.65
C LEU A 315 -13.48 21.84 15.18
N ALA A 316 -14.10 20.77 14.67
CA ALA A 316 -15.17 20.71 13.67
C ALA A 316 -15.13 21.72 12.49
N VAL A 317 -14.97 21.21 11.26
CA VAL A 317 -15.35 21.95 10.05
C VAL A 317 -16.50 21.25 9.33
N LEU A 318 -17.63 21.96 9.30
CA LEU A 318 -18.86 21.69 8.58
C LEU A 318 -18.64 21.84 7.06
N ILE A 319 -19.17 20.89 6.30
CA ILE A 319 -19.27 20.87 4.84
C ILE A 319 -19.88 22.19 4.34
N HIS A 320 -19.15 22.97 3.54
CA HIS A 320 -19.71 23.94 2.59
C HIS A 320 -19.13 23.69 1.20
N SER A 321 -20.04 23.51 0.25
CA SER A 321 -19.80 23.34 -1.18
C SER A 321 -19.33 24.64 -1.83
N HIS A 322 -18.26 24.61 -2.63
CA HIS A 322 -18.15 25.46 -3.82
C HIS A 322 -17.36 24.79 -4.96
N PRO A 323 -17.72 25.11 -6.23
CA PRO A 323 -17.16 24.52 -7.43
C PRO A 323 -15.90 25.27 -7.91
N HIS A 324 -15.23 24.67 -8.90
CA HIS A 324 -14.03 25.15 -9.63
C HIS A 324 -12.71 24.56 -9.13
N LEU A 325 -12.42 23.37 -9.67
CA LEU A 325 -11.08 22.80 -9.76
C LEU A 325 -10.22 23.63 -10.74
N SER A 326 -9.06 24.04 -10.26
CA SER A 326 -7.84 24.18 -11.06
C SER A 326 -6.68 23.76 -10.16
N TYR A 327 -6.14 22.56 -10.38
CA TYR A 327 -4.98 22.04 -9.64
C TYR A 327 -3.70 22.24 -10.47
N PRO A 328 -2.56 22.63 -9.86
CA PRO A 328 -1.28 22.63 -10.56
C PRO A 328 -0.76 21.20 -10.71
N SER A 329 -0.20 20.93 -11.89
CA SER A 329 0.49 19.68 -12.24
C SER A 329 1.96 19.75 -11.82
N SER A 330 2.37 19.03 -10.77
CA SER A 330 3.76 18.56 -10.57
C SER A 330 3.91 17.79 -9.25
N PHE A 331 3.86 16.46 -9.28
CA PHE A 331 4.28 15.60 -8.14
C PHE A 331 5.64 14.92 -8.37
N LEU A 332 6.39 15.35 -9.39
CA LEU A 332 7.75 14.90 -9.66
C LEU A 332 8.65 16.11 -9.92
N THR A 333 9.04 16.81 -8.85
CA THR A 333 10.24 17.68 -8.88
C THR A 333 11.28 17.11 -7.92
N PRO A 334 12.54 16.94 -8.35
CA PRO A 334 13.64 16.63 -7.44
C PRO A 334 13.92 17.85 -6.55
N ILE A 335 14.22 17.58 -5.28
CA ILE A 335 14.82 18.56 -4.37
C ILE A 335 16.25 18.84 -4.90
N ASP A 336 16.47 20.04 -5.43
CA ASP A 336 17.80 20.54 -5.76
C ASP A 336 18.60 20.74 -4.46
N HIS A 337 19.65 19.95 -4.28
CA HIS A 337 20.70 20.24 -3.30
C HIS A 337 21.93 20.80 -4.02
N THR A 338 21.92 22.10 -4.29
CA THR A 338 23.14 22.89 -4.46
C THR A 338 23.55 23.45 -3.10
N LEU A 339 24.48 22.77 -2.42
CA LEU A 339 25.23 23.38 -1.33
C LEU A 339 26.69 23.51 -1.78
N SER A 340 27.04 24.75 -2.08
CA SER A 340 28.40 25.24 -2.30
C SER A 340 29.25 25.02 -1.06
N ILE A 341 30.38 24.34 -1.23
CA ILE A 341 31.45 24.27 -0.25
C ILE A 341 32.20 25.60 -0.32
N SER A 342 32.12 26.42 0.72
CA SER A 342 33.07 27.51 0.97
C SER A 342 34.10 27.06 1.99
N THR A 343 35.34 27.04 1.56
CA THR A 343 36.56 26.83 2.35
C THR A 343 36.83 28.00 3.30
N SER A 344 37.07 27.69 4.57
CA SER A 344 38.10 28.29 5.43
C SER A 344 38.20 27.49 6.72
#